data_AF-A0A820JAL1-F1
#
_entry.id   AF-A0A820JAL1-F1
#
_cell.length_a   1.000
_cell.length_b   1.000
_cell.length_c   1.000
_cell.angle_alpha   90.00
_cell.angle_beta   90.00
_cell.angle_gamma   90.00
#
_symmetry.space_group_name_H-M   'P 1'
#
loop_
_entity.id
_entity.type
_entity.pdbx_description
1 polymer ?
#
loop_
_entity_poly.entity_id
_entity_poly.type
_entity_poly.pdbx_seq_one_letter_code
_entity_poly.pdbx_strand_id
1 'polypeptide(L)'
;MSSTSTQQVRPVIECFCQILSLYGFSPITPEIFRLAKFNRNEATIPLWRLIFEILHFDPTSCNQQQTMNKFDQIPKDELVNMIKSNLFTCGYTYEYFLSLDNKMEKGSQQLLICLGWLIYQIKLIEKCMKECLNSNSILDYDDTSSLYKTVNIEHVKYPPQEKDLVGQVKQAMRLNSKLRFRLRRLHGLVIENANLQHQIHGCHNMSSLEAYLCQHPHLLSHYMIELENEHRKLNLCLFWNQHEDVFWKWMESVLDQTITIEQDENEEQYEPLRQIDCQRLEAEKQKFNAAIDTLDSALVRLEQLWISNVRNS
;
A
#
# COMPACT_ATOMS: atom_id res chain seq x y z
N MET A 1 32.41 -23.20 2.91
CA MET A 1 32.04 -22.25 1.82
C MET A 1 30.90 -21.33 2.26
N SER A 2 30.93 -20.86 3.51
CA SER A 2 29.79 -20.24 4.20
C SER A 2 29.97 -18.74 4.46
N SER A 3 31.09 -18.16 4.00
CA SER A 3 31.52 -16.79 4.32
C SER A 3 31.23 -15.78 3.22
N THR A 4 30.97 -16.22 1.98
CA THR A 4 30.73 -15.34 0.82
C THR A 4 29.26 -14.93 0.70
N SER A 5 28.33 -15.75 1.18
CA SER A 5 26.88 -15.46 1.15
C SER A 5 26.47 -14.38 2.17
N THR A 6 27.11 -14.30 3.34
CA THR A 6 26.79 -13.28 4.36
C THR A 6 27.28 -11.88 3.98
N GLN A 7 28.34 -11.75 3.18
CA GLN A 7 28.83 -10.46 2.70
C GLN A 7 27.93 -9.83 1.63
N GLN A 8 27.24 -10.63 0.83
CA GLN A 8 26.33 -10.13 -0.21
C GLN A 8 24.96 -9.72 0.32
N VAL A 9 24.54 -10.24 1.47
CA VAL A 9 23.23 -9.92 2.07
C VAL A 9 23.20 -8.51 2.67
N ARG A 10 24.30 -8.08 3.30
CA ARG A 10 24.38 -6.76 3.94
C ARG A 10 24.04 -5.59 3.00
N PRO A 11 24.62 -5.46 1.79
CA PRO A 11 24.29 -4.36 0.87
C PRO A 11 22.83 -4.43 0.38
N VAL A 12 22.23 -5.62 0.28
CA VAL A 12 20.83 -5.78 -0.13
C VAL A 12 19.87 -5.32 0.97
N ILE A 13 20.15 -5.68 2.23
CA ILE A 13 19.39 -5.18 3.39
C ILE A 13 19.61 -3.66 3.55
N GLU A 14 20.83 -3.16 3.34
CA GLU A 14 21.12 -1.71 3.33
C GLU A 14 20.31 -0.99 2.25
N CYS A 15 20.24 -1.56 1.04
CA CYS A 15 19.41 -1.04 -0.03
C CYS A 15 17.92 -1.03 0.35
N PHE A 16 17.42 -2.10 0.96
CA PHE A 16 16.04 -2.17 1.44
C PHE A 16 15.73 -1.09 2.48
N CYS A 17 16.61 -0.92 3.47
CA CYS A 17 16.51 0.14 4.47
C CYS A 17 16.50 1.54 3.83
N GLN A 18 17.33 1.75 2.80
CA GLN A 18 17.37 3.02 2.06
C GLN A 18 16.09 3.27 1.28
N ILE A 19 15.53 2.25 0.62
CA ILE A 19 14.21 2.33 -0.04
C ILE A 19 13.17 2.74 1.00
N LEU A 20 13.06 2.02 2.11
CA LEU A 20 12.12 2.34 3.18
C LEU A 20 12.27 3.80 3.68
N SER A 21 13.50 4.27 3.91
CA SER A 21 13.73 5.66 4.33
C SER A 21 13.27 6.69 3.31
N LEU A 22 13.41 6.40 2.01
CA LEU A 22 13.02 7.31 0.93
C LEU A 22 11.51 7.37 0.71
N TYR A 23 10.81 6.30 1.04
CA TYR A 23 9.34 6.25 1.06
C TYR A 23 8.78 6.63 2.43
N GLY A 24 9.56 7.29 3.31
CA GLY A 24 9.07 7.88 4.55
C GLY A 24 8.74 6.88 5.67
N PHE A 25 9.18 5.63 5.56
CA PHE A 25 9.09 4.65 6.64
C PHE A 25 10.09 4.94 7.76
N SER A 26 9.85 4.36 8.94
CA SER A 26 10.74 4.51 10.10
C SER A 26 12.18 4.10 9.76
N PRO A 27 13.22 4.86 10.18
CA PRO A 27 14.61 4.55 9.86
C PRO A 27 15.02 3.27 10.57
N ILE A 28 14.98 2.15 9.85
CA ILE A 28 15.43 0.86 10.34
C ILE A 28 16.84 0.61 9.81
N THR A 29 17.77 0.36 10.73
CA THR A 29 19.13 -0.02 10.39
C THR A 29 19.20 -1.51 10.02
N PRO A 30 20.11 -1.91 9.12
CA PRO A 30 20.39 -3.31 8.80
C PRO A 30 20.74 -4.16 10.03
N GLU A 31 21.27 -3.52 11.07
CA GLU A 31 21.57 -4.15 12.34
C GLU A 31 20.32 -4.67 13.06
N ILE A 32 19.16 -4.00 12.93
CA ILE A 32 17.88 -4.45 13.49
C ILE A 32 17.44 -5.76 12.83
N PHE A 33 17.59 -5.89 11.52
CA PHE A 33 17.33 -7.14 10.79
C PHE A 33 18.27 -8.27 11.23
N ARG A 34 19.55 -7.95 11.47
CA ARG A 34 20.51 -8.91 12.04
C ARG A 34 20.14 -9.33 13.46
N LEU A 35 19.75 -8.39 14.31
CA LEU A 35 19.32 -8.64 15.69
C LEU A 35 18.04 -9.48 15.74
N ALA A 36 17.11 -9.21 14.82
CA ALA A 36 15.88 -9.98 14.65
C ALA A 36 16.15 -11.43 14.20
N LYS A 37 17.12 -11.64 13.30
CA LYS A 37 17.57 -12.99 12.93
C LYS A 37 18.04 -13.81 14.14
N PHE A 38 18.62 -13.17 15.16
CA PHE A 38 19.06 -13.83 16.40
C PHE A 38 18.04 -13.71 17.55
N ASN A 39 16.78 -13.40 17.24
CA ASN A 39 15.67 -13.23 18.18
C ASN A 39 15.99 -12.30 19.37
N ARG A 40 16.72 -11.20 19.12
CA ARG A 40 17.01 -10.19 20.15
C ARG A 40 15.83 -9.24 20.30
N ASN A 41 15.47 -8.95 21.55
CA ASN A 41 14.30 -8.15 21.92
C ASN A 41 14.38 -6.68 21.49
N GLU A 42 15.60 -6.17 21.24
CA GLU A 42 15.85 -4.80 20.78
C GLU A 42 15.23 -4.53 19.40
N ALA A 43 15.03 -5.56 18.58
CA ALA A 43 14.47 -5.44 17.23
C ALA A 43 12.93 -5.49 17.19
N THR A 44 12.27 -5.86 18.30
CA THR A 44 10.83 -6.14 18.31
C THR A 44 9.99 -4.89 18.04
N ILE A 45 10.26 -3.78 18.73
CA ILE A 45 9.47 -2.53 18.62
C ILE A 45 9.62 -1.88 17.22
N PRO A 46 10.84 -1.73 16.64
CA PRO A 46 10.99 -1.22 15.29
C PRO A 46 10.29 -2.07 14.22
N LEU A 47 10.27 -3.40 14.37
CA LEU A 47 9.59 -4.29 13.43
C LEU A 47 8.07 -4.15 13.50
N TRP A 48 7.48 -4.03 14.69
CA TRP A 48 6.04 -3.75 14.82
C TRP A 48 5.65 -2.42 14.17
N ARG A 49 6.48 -1.38 14.32
CA ARG A 49 6.30 -0.07 13.66
C ARG A 49 6.26 -0.22 12.14
N LEU A 50 7.27 -0.88 11.58
CA LEU A 50 7.33 -1.08 10.14
C LEU A 50 6.17 -1.93 9.63
N ILE A 51 5.78 -3.00 10.32
CA ILE A 51 4.63 -3.82 9.90
C ILE A 51 3.36 -2.96 9.85
N PHE A 52 3.13 -2.13 10.87
CA PHE A 52 2.00 -1.21 10.91
C PHE A 52 2.03 -0.21 9.74
N GLU A 53 3.20 0.37 9.47
CA GLU A 53 3.39 1.33 8.37
C GLU A 53 3.17 0.67 7.00
N ILE A 54 3.67 -0.56 6.80
CA ILE A 54 3.47 -1.34 5.57
C ILE A 54 1.99 -1.68 5.35
N LEU A 55 1.27 -2.06 6.40
CA LEU A 55 -0.17 -2.37 6.31
C LEU A 55 -1.01 -1.14 5.95
N HIS A 56 -0.60 0.05 6.38
CA HIS A 56 -1.27 1.32 6.07
C HIS A 56 -0.61 2.06 4.90
N PHE A 57 0.30 1.41 4.18
CA PHE A 57 0.99 2.03 3.06
C PHE A 57 0.05 2.15 1.87
N ASP A 58 -0.32 3.39 1.55
CA ASP A 58 -1.00 3.76 0.31
C ASP A 58 -0.10 4.70 -0.50
N PRO A 59 0.39 4.27 -1.68
CA PRO A 59 1.32 5.04 -2.51
C PRO A 59 0.71 6.34 -3.06
N THR A 60 -0.60 6.54 -2.95
CA THR A 60 -1.28 7.77 -3.42
C THR A 60 -1.50 8.81 -2.33
N SER A 61 -1.28 8.44 -1.06
CA SER A 61 -1.55 9.31 0.08
C SER A 61 -0.25 9.86 0.67
N CYS A 62 0.00 11.16 0.45
CA CYS A 62 1.15 11.90 0.98
C CYS A 62 1.03 12.20 2.50
N ASN A 63 0.48 11.25 3.28
CA ASN A 63 0.14 11.43 4.69
C ASN A 63 0.97 10.52 5.62
N GLN A 64 2.19 10.16 5.23
CA GLN A 64 3.07 9.29 6.01
C GLN A 64 3.50 9.92 7.35
N GLN A 65 3.50 11.25 7.48
CA GLN A 65 3.70 11.90 8.77
C GLN A 65 2.52 11.67 9.74
N GLN A 66 1.31 11.36 9.24
CA GLN A 66 0.15 11.07 10.09
C GLN A 66 0.16 9.62 10.62
N THR A 67 0.78 8.67 9.93
CA THR A 67 0.92 7.28 10.41
C THR A 67 1.92 7.17 11.55
N MET A 68 3.03 7.92 11.48
CA MET A 68 4.02 8.04 12.57
C MET A 68 3.39 8.55 13.87
N ASN A 69 2.57 9.60 13.77
CA ASN A 69 1.87 10.17 14.92
C ASN A 69 0.82 9.22 15.51
N LYS A 70 0.22 8.33 14.71
CA LYS A 70 -0.75 7.33 15.20
C LYS A 70 -0.07 6.21 15.97
N PHE A 71 1.12 5.77 15.57
CA PHE A 71 1.83 4.70 16.29
C PHE A 71 2.19 5.11 17.73
N ASP A 72 2.60 6.37 17.94
CA ASP A 72 2.98 6.85 19.27
C ASP A 72 1.77 7.23 20.15
N GLN A 73 0.57 7.36 19.56
CA GLN A 73 -0.65 7.73 20.28
C GLN A 73 -1.50 6.53 20.72
N ILE A 74 -1.35 5.36 20.08
CA ILE A 74 -2.14 4.17 20.38
C ILE A 74 -1.44 3.33 21.46
N PRO A 75 -2.16 2.84 22.50
CA PRO A 75 -1.58 1.95 23.49
C PRO A 75 -1.07 0.64 22.86
N LYS A 76 0.07 0.14 23.34
CA LYS A 76 0.81 -1.00 22.77
C LYS A 76 -0.07 -2.25 22.57
N ASP A 77 -0.96 -2.53 23.51
CA ASP A 77 -1.84 -3.71 23.45
C ASP A 77 -2.90 -3.60 22.34
N GLU A 78 -3.41 -2.39 22.08
CA GLU A 78 -4.39 -2.14 21.03
C GLU A 78 -3.72 -2.17 19.64
N LEU A 79 -2.47 -1.71 19.55
CA LEU A 79 -1.64 -1.83 18.35
C LEU A 79 -1.41 -3.30 17.97
N VAL A 80 -0.99 -4.15 18.92
CA VAL A 80 -0.75 -5.58 18.63
C VAL A 80 -2.03 -6.24 18.14
N ASN A 81 -3.18 -5.96 18.77
CA ASN A 81 -4.46 -6.52 18.35
C ASN A 81 -4.91 -6.01 16.98
N MET A 82 -4.70 -4.74 16.68
CA MET A 82 -5.01 -4.15 15.37
C MET A 82 -4.14 -4.75 14.27
N ILE A 83 -2.84 -4.90 14.52
CA ILE A 83 -1.91 -5.52 13.58
C ILE A 83 -2.24 -7.00 13.39
N LYS A 84 -2.53 -7.75 14.47
CA LYS A 84 -2.98 -9.15 14.38
C LYS A 84 -4.28 -9.28 13.58
N SER A 85 -5.25 -8.38 13.79
CA SER A 85 -6.51 -8.39 13.05
C SER A 85 -6.32 -8.05 11.57
N ASN A 86 -5.48 -7.06 11.26
CA ASN A 86 -5.15 -6.68 9.88
C ASN A 86 -4.33 -7.78 9.17
N LEU A 87 -3.44 -8.46 9.89
CA LEU A 87 -2.72 -9.62 9.36
C LEU A 87 -3.66 -10.80 9.08
N PHE A 88 -4.65 -11.01 9.96
CA PHE A 88 -5.67 -12.03 9.75
C PHE A 88 -6.54 -11.72 8.52
N THR A 89 -6.93 -10.46 8.30
CA THR A 89 -7.65 -10.07 7.08
C THR A 89 -6.78 -10.18 5.83
N CYS A 90 -5.45 -10.02 5.94
CA CYS A 90 -4.50 -10.32 4.87
C CYS A 90 -4.28 -11.84 4.65
N GLY A 91 -4.73 -12.71 5.56
CA GLY A 91 -4.63 -14.17 5.43
C GLY A 91 -3.42 -14.81 6.11
N TYR A 92 -2.74 -14.12 7.03
CA TYR A 92 -1.63 -14.70 7.80
C TYR A 92 -2.15 -15.46 9.03
N THR A 93 -2.04 -16.79 9.03
CA THR A 93 -2.57 -17.67 10.09
C THR A 93 -1.47 -18.42 10.84
N TYR A 94 -0.31 -17.81 11.07
CA TYR A 94 0.79 -18.48 11.78
C TYR A 94 0.56 -18.53 13.30
N GLU A 95 0.46 -19.73 13.87
CA GLU A 95 0.10 -19.95 15.27
C GLU A 95 1.11 -19.35 16.25
N TYR A 96 2.41 -19.51 16.00
CA TYR A 96 3.47 -18.92 16.84
C TYR A 96 3.52 -17.39 16.79
N PHE A 97 2.93 -16.76 15.77
CA PHE A 97 2.80 -15.30 15.71
C PHE A 97 1.56 -14.81 16.48
N LEU A 98 0.48 -15.58 16.44
CA LEU A 98 -0.75 -15.28 17.18
C LEU A 98 -0.54 -15.44 18.70
N SER A 99 0.31 -16.39 19.10
CA SER A 99 0.70 -16.64 20.50
C SER A 99 1.71 -15.63 21.07
N LEU A 100 2.25 -14.71 20.26
CA LEU A 100 3.14 -13.66 20.74
C LEU A 100 2.45 -12.78 21.79
N ASP A 101 3.15 -12.57 22.91
CA ASP A 101 2.67 -11.81 24.05
C ASP A 101 2.46 -10.32 23.68
N ASN A 102 1.41 -9.72 24.24
CA ASN A 102 0.97 -8.36 23.88
C ASN A 102 1.99 -7.27 24.28
N LYS A 103 2.97 -7.62 25.10
CA LYS A 103 4.00 -6.69 25.62
C LYS A 103 5.11 -6.35 24.62
N MET A 104 5.12 -6.93 23.41
CA MET A 104 6.15 -6.70 22.39
C MET A 104 7.59 -6.97 22.87
N GLU A 105 7.79 -7.88 23.83
CA GLU A 105 9.11 -8.11 24.44
C GLU A 105 9.88 -9.26 23.78
N LYS A 106 9.21 -10.17 23.08
CA LYS A 106 9.83 -11.37 22.48
C LYS A 106 9.31 -11.57 21.06
N GLY A 107 10.08 -12.32 20.26
CA GLY A 107 9.66 -12.82 18.96
C GLY A 107 10.03 -11.94 17.77
N SER A 108 11.19 -11.27 17.83
CA SER A 108 11.69 -10.46 16.72
C SER A 108 11.97 -11.31 15.48
N GLN A 109 12.26 -12.60 15.63
CA GLN A 109 12.44 -13.53 14.51
C GLN A 109 11.10 -13.87 13.81
N GLN A 110 10.04 -14.13 14.57
CA GLN A 110 8.69 -14.36 14.02
C GLN A 110 8.14 -13.10 13.34
N LEU A 111 8.43 -11.92 13.89
CA LEU A 111 8.10 -10.64 13.27
C LEU A 111 8.84 -10.42 11.96
N LEU A 112 10.12 -10.82 11.90
CA LEU A 112 10.90 -10.74 10.67
C LEU A 112 10.33 -11.65 9.57
N ILE A 113 9.89 -12.87 9.93
CA ILE A 113 9.22 -13.78 8.99
C ILE A 113 7.90 -13.21 8.51
N CYS A 114 7.08 -12.68 9.42
CA CYS A 114 5.82 -12.01 9.09
C CYS A 114 6.06 -10.82 8.14
N LEU A 115 7.09 -10.03 8.39
CA LEU A 115 7.53 -8.93 7.54
C LEU A 115 7.93 -9.44 6.16
N GLY A 116 8.72 -10.52 6.06
CA GLY A 116 9.07 -11.14 4.78
C GLY A 116 7.83 -11.61 4.00
N TRP A 117 6.88 -12.25 4.66
CA TRP A 117 5.61 -12.65 4.06
C TRP A 117 4.78 -11.45 3.59
N LEU A 118 4.74 -10.37 4.39
CA LEU A 118 4.05 -9.13 4.03
C LEU A 118 4.67 -8.46 2.81
N ILE A 119 6.00 -8.38 2.73
CA ILE A 119 6.71 -7.84 1.55
C ILE A 119 6.29 -8.62 0.30
N TYR A 120 6.26 -9.96 0.40
CA TYR A 120 5.86 -10.83 -0.69
C TYR A 120 4.39 -10.62 -1.11
N GLN A 121 3.45 -10.61 -0.16
CA GLN A 121 2.03 -10.46 -0.44
C GLN A 121 1.66 -9.09 -0.98
N ILE A 122 2.20 -8.03 -0.38
CA ILE A 122 1.89 -6.65 -0.75
C ILE A 122 2.61 -6.25 -2.04
N LYS A 123 3.63 -7.02 -2.47
CA LYS A 123 4.56 -6.68 -3.56
C LYS A 123 5.04 -5.24 -3.40
N LEU A 124 5.51 -4.93 -2.19
CA LEU A 124 5.75 -3.57 -1.73
C LEU A 124 6.64 -2.80 -2.72
N ILE A 125 7.68 -3.45 -3.23
CA ILE A 125 8.65 -2.83 -4.11
C ILE A 125 8.08 -2.63 -5.51
N GLU A 126 7.21 -3.52 -6.00
CA GLU A 126 6.46 -3.28 -7.23
C GLU A 126 5.51 -2.09 -7.11
N LYS A 127 4.88 -1.90 -5.93
CA LYS A 127 4.03 -0.73 -5.67
C LYS A 127 4.86 0.56 -5.61
N CYS A 128 6.00 0.54 -4.93
CA CYS A 128 6.96 1.64 -4.88
C CYS A 128 7.47 2.02 -6.30
N MET A 129 7.77 1.03 -7.14
CA MET A 129 8.16 1.26 -8.54
C MET A 129 7.03 1.87 -9.37
N LYS A 130 5.79 1.40 -9.19
CA LYS A 130 4.62 2.00 -9.84
C LYS A 130 4.40 3.44 -9.41
N GLU A 131 4.66 3.78 -8.15
CA GLU A 131 4.60 5.15 -7.67
C GLU A 131 5.65 6.04 -8.36
N CYS A 132 6.91 5.59 -8.46
CA CYS A 132 7.94 6.34 -9.20
C CYS A 132 7.61 6.52 -10.68
N LEU A 133 6.98 5.52 -11.31
CA LEU A 133 6.54 5.61 -12.72
C LEU A 133 5.27 6.47 -12.91
N ASN A 134 4.41 6.56 -11.89
CA ASN A 134 3.17 7.34 -11.92
C ASN A 134 3.35 8.75 -11.35
N SER A 135 4.49 9.04 -10.70
CA SER A 135 4.86 10.38 -10.29
C SER A 135 4.92 11.19 -11.57
N ASN A 136 3.94 12.09 -11.75
CA ASN A 136 3.83 12.99 -12.90
C ASN A 136 5.06 13.89 -12.92
N SER A 137 6.17 13.36 -13.43
CA SER A 137 7.40 14.12 -13.60
C SER A 137 7.09 15.25 -14.55
N ILE A 138 7.47 16.46 -14.17
CA ILE A 138 7.27 17.65 -14.99
C ILE A 138 8.01 17.51 -16.34
N LEU A 139 9.02 16.62 -16.39
CA LEU A 139 9.76 16.28 -17.59
C LEU A 139 9.05 15.30 -18.55
N ASP A 140 7.98 14.61 -18.13
CA ASP A 140 7.21 13.73 -19.02
C ASP A 140 6.31 14.53 -19.98
N TYR A 141 6.23 15.85 -19.78
CA TYR A 141 5.45 16.76 -20.59
C TYR A 141 6.38 17.71 -21.36
N ASP A 142 6.37 17.61 -22.70
CA ASP A 142 7.02 18.58 -23.60
C ASP A 142 6.39 20.00 -23.49
N ASP A 143 5.22 20.10 -22.86
CA ASP A 143 4.44 21.32 -22.70
C ASP A 143 4.38 21.78 -21.24
N THR A 144 4.53 23.09 -21.04
CA THR A 144 4.34 23.79 -19.75
C THR A 144 2.92 23.69 -19.17
N SER A 145 2.00 23.00 -19.86
CA SER A 145 0.61 22.78 -19.45
C SER A 145 0.45 22.16 -18.04
N SER A 146 1.39 21.30 -17.62
CA SER A 146 1.40 20.65 -16.31
C SER A 146 1.83 21.58 -15.16
N LEU A 147 2.56 22.66 -15.48
CA LEU A 147 2.95 23.69 -14.51
C LEU A 147 1.76 24.56 -14.08
N TYR A 148 0.76 24.69 -14.95
CA TYR A 148 -0.52 25.27 -14.59
C TYR A 148 -1.30 24.22 -13.79
N LYS A 149 -1.02 24.13 -12.48
CA LYS A 149 -1.90 23.42 -11.53
C LYS A 149 -3.32 23.80 -11.89
N THR A 150 -4.12 22.80 -12.27
CA THR A 150 -5.55 22.99 -12.54
C THR A 150 -6.14 23.56 -11.26
N VAL A 151 -6.34 24.87 -11.22
CA VAL A 151 -7.04 25.53 -10.12
C VAL A 151 -8.36 24.79 -10.03
N ASN A 152 -8.55 24.09 -8.92
CA ASN A 152 -9.77 23.36 -8.65
C ASN A 152 -10.91 24.33 -8.93
N ILE A 153 -11.66 24.09 -10.01
CA ILE A 153 -12.72 25.00 -10.42
C ILE A 153 -13.79 24.79 -9.36
N GLU A 154 -13.71 25.58 -8.29
CA GLU A 154 -14.75 25.65 -7.27
C GLU A 154 -16.06 25.73 -8.01
N HIS A 155 -16.95 24.76 -7.74
CA HIS A 155 -18.24 24.64 -8.41
C HIS A 155 -18.92 26.00 -8.43
N VAL A 156 -18.84 26.67 -9.58
CA VAL A 156 -19.46 27.96 -9.79
C VAL A 156 -20.94 27.74 -9.50
N LYS A 157 -21.44 28.33 -8.41
CA LYS A 157 -22.84 28.22 -7.99
C LYS A 157 -23.71 28.56 -9.20
N TYR A 158 -24.35 27.54 -9.76
CA TYR A 158 -25.24 27.73 -10.89
C TYR A 158 -26.42 28.59 -10.42
N PRO A 159 -26.90 29.54 -11.26
CA PRO A 159 -28.09 30.32 -10.92
C PRO A 159 -29.28 29.37 -10.66
N PRO A 160 -30.23 29.77 -9.79
CA PRO A 160 -31.38 28.93 -9.43
C PRO A 160 -32.08 28.37 -10.67
N GLN A 161 -32.39 27.07 -10.67
CA GLN A 161 -33.12 26.43 -11.76
C GLN A 161 -34.51 27.08 -11.89
N GLU A 162 -34.83 27.65 -13.06
CA GLU A 162 -36.18 28.12 -13.35
C GLU A 162 -37.13 26.91 -13.41
N LYS A 163 -38.29 26.98 -12.74
CA LYS A 163 -39.25 25.87 -12.66
C LYS A 163 -40.07 25.67 -13.94
N ASP A 164 -40.12 26.68 -14.82
CA ASP A 164 -40.84 26.64 -16.09
C ASP A 164 -40.02 25.97 -17.21
N LEU A 165 -40.64 25.08 -17.97
CA LEU A 165 -40.03 24.38 -19.12
C LEU A 165 -39.44 25.36 -20.16
N VAL A 166 -40.15 26.46 -20.44
CA VAL A 166 -39.68 27.49 -21.38
C VAL A 166 -38.48 28.26 -20.82
N GLY A 167 -38.46 28.49 -19.50
CA GLY A 167 -37.35 29.12 -18.80
C GLY A 167 -36.09 28.26 -18.82
N GLN A 168 -36.22 26.97 -18.53
CA GLN A 168 -35.14 25.99 -18.61
C GLN A 168 -34.52 25.90 -20.00
N VAL A 169 -35.35 25.88 -21.06
CA VAL A 169 -34.86 25.85 -22.45
C VAL A 169 -34.07 27.12 -22.78
N LYS A 170 -34.56 28.30 -22.38
CA LYS A 170 -33.85 29.58 -22.58
C LYS A 170 -32.54 29.63 -21.78
N GLN A 171 -32.54 29.14 -20.55
CA GLN A 171 -31.34 29.04 -19.70
C GLN A 171 -30.31 28.09 -20.33
N ALA A 172 -30.73 26.91 -20.79
CA ALA A 172 -29.88 25.95 -21.48
C ALA A 172 -29.30 26.54 -22.77
N MET A 173 -30.10 27.26 -23.56
CA MET A 173 -29.63 27.91 -24.79
C MET A 173 -28.58 29.00 -24.50
N ARG A 174 -28.76 29.78 -23.42
CA ARG A 174 -27.78 30.79 -22.95
C ARG A 174 -26.48 30.15 -22.45
N LEU A 175 -26.57 29.04 -21.73
CA LEU A 175 -25.39 28.31 -21.27
C LEU A 175 -24.65 27.69 -22.45
N ASN A 176 -25.37 27.10 -23.41
CA ASN A 176 -24.78 26.51 -24.61
C ASN A 176 -24.08 27.57 -25.48
N SER A 177 -24.70 28.75 -25.66
CA SER A 177 -24.03 29.84 -26.38
C SER A 177 -22.77 30.32 -25.65
N LYS A 178 -22.83 30.53 -24.32
CA LYS A 178 -21.64 30.87 -23.51
C LYS A 178 -20.55 29.81 -23.61
N LEU A 179 -20.91 28.53 -23.56
CA LEU A 179 -19.97 27.42 -23.70
C LEU A 179 -19.29 27.46 -25.07
N ARG A 180 -20.06 27.62 -26.16
CA ARG A 180 -19.51 27.74 -27.52
C ARG A 180 -18.56 28.94 -27.65
N PHE A 181 -18.88 30.07 -27.04
CA PHE A 181 -17.97 31.23 -27.01
C PHE A 181 -16.69 30.94 -26.23
N ARG A 182 -16.79 30.32 -25.05
CA ARG A 182 -15.62 29.92 -24.25
C ARG A 182 -14.75 28.90 -24.98
N LEU A 183 -15.36 27.93 -25.66
CA LEU A 183 -14.65 26.93 -26.45
C LEU A 183 -13.93 27.56 -27.64
N ARG A 184 -14.58 28.47 -28.37
CA ARG A 184 -13.92 29.24 -29.45
C ARG A 184 -12.76 30.08 -28.93
N ARG A 185 -12.92 30.72 -27.78
CA ARG A 185 -11.84 31.48 -27.13
C ARG A 185 -10.69 30.56 -26.73
N LEU A 186 -10.97 29.41 -26.13
CA LEU A 186 -9.97 28.42 -25.76
C LEU A 186 -9.21 27.93 -26.99
N HIS A 187 -9.92 27.59 -28.07
CA HIS A 187 -9.31 27.20 -29.33
C HIS A 187 -8.40 28.30 -29.91
N GLY A 188 -8.81 29.58 -29.80
CA GLY A 188 -7.98 30.72 -30.17
C GLY A 188 -6.69 30.79 -29.34
N LEU A 189 -6.79 30.60 -28.02
CA LEU A 189 -5.63 30.57 -27.11
C LEU A 189 -4.71 29.38 -27.39
N VAL A 190 -5.25 28.21 -27.75
CA VAL A 190 -4.46 27.03 -28.12
C VAL A 190 -3.67 27.31 -29.40
N ILE A 191 -4.28 27.93 -30.41
CA ILE A 191 -3.57 28.32 -31.63
C ILE A 191 -2.48 29.36 -31.33
N GLU A 192 -2.79 30.36 -30.50
CA GLU A 192 -1.81 31.37 -30.09
C GLU A 192 -0.63 30.74 -29.36
N ASN A 193 -0.90 29.81 -28.43
CA ASN A 193 0.14 29.07 -27.73
C ASN A 193 1.01 28.24 -28.69
N ALA A 194 0.40 27.52 -29.64
CA ALA A 194 1.13 26.76 -30.65
C ALA A 194 2.04 27.66 -31.52
N ASN A 195 1.57 28.87 -31.87
CA ASN A 195 2.37 29.84 -32.60
C ASN A 195 3.55 30.36 -31.77
N LEU A 196 3.33 30.68 -30.49
CA LEU A 196 4.38 31.12 -29.57
C LEU A 196 5.40 30.01 -29.31
N GLN A 197 4.96 28.77 -29.12
CA GLN A 197 5.83 27.60 -29.01
C GLN A 197 6.67 27.43 -30.27
N HIS A 198 6.07 27.54 -31.46
CA HIS A 198 6.81 27.47 -32.72
C HIS A 198 7.88 28.57 -32.83
N GLN A 199 7.58 29.79 -32.38
CA GLN A 199 8.55 30.89 -32.32
C GLN A 199 9.70 30.59 -31.33
N ILE A 200 9.41 30.04 -30.16
CA ILE A 200 10.41 29.67 -29.15
C ILE A 200 11.33 28.56 -29.69
N HIS A 201 10.75 27.49 -30.24
CA HIS A 201 11.51 26.40 -30.84
C HIS A 201 12.35 26.86 -32.04
N GLY A 202 11.82 27.76 -32.88
CA GLY A 202 12.54 28.30 -34.04
C GLY A 202 13.69 29.25 -33.70
N CYS A 203 13.69 29.85 -32.51
CA CYS A 203 14.71 30.83 -32.11
C CYS A 203 15.94 30.17 -31.45
N HIS A 204 15.77 29.08 -30.70
CA HIS A 204 16.84 28.53 -29.87
C HIS A 204 16.99 26.99 -29.88
N ASN A 205 16.21 26.24 -30.68
CA ASN A 205 16.10 24.78 -30.58
C ASN A 205 15.76 24.29 -29.16
N MET A 206 15.37 25.19 -28.26
CA MET A 206 15.07 24.88 -26.86
C MET A 206 13.60 24.53 -26.70
N SER A 207 13.32 23.61 -25.78
CA SER A 207 11.94 23.27 -25.44
C SER A 207 11.26 24.42 -24.69
N SER A 208 9.93 24.48 -24.76
CA SER A 208 9.14 25.48 -24.02
C SER A 208 9.39 25.42 -22.50
N LEU A 209 9.68 24.22 -21.99
CA LEU A 209 10.05 23.96 -20.62
C LEU A 209 11.46 24.48 -20.29
N GLU A 210 12.44 24.26 -21.18
CA GLU A 210 13.82 24.74 -20.99
C GLU A 210 13.86 26.27 -20.93
N ALA A 211 13.13 26.95 -21.82
CA ALA A 211 13.01 28.40 -21.81
C ALA A 211 12.39 28.92 -20.50
N TYR A 212 11.39 28.23 -19.97
CA TYR A 212 10.75 28.56 -18.69
C TYR A 212 11.69 28.34 -17.50
N LEU A 213 12.44 27.24 -17.48
CA LEU A 213 13.41 26.93 -16.44
C LEU A 213 14.60 27.90 -16.44
N CYS A 214 15.03 28.38 -17.62
CA CYS A 214 16.05 29.43 -17.72
C CYS A 214 15.57 30.78 -17.15
N GLN A 215 14.27 31.09 -17.24
CA GLN A 215 13.69 32.30 -16.65
C GLN A 215 13.53 32.18 -15.12
N HIS A 216 13.43 30.97 -14.58
CA HIS A 216 13.22 30.71 -13.16
C HIS A 216 14.27 29.75 -12.57
N PRO A 217 15.49 30.23 -12.28
CA PRO A 217 16.59 29.38 -11.81
C PRO A 217 16.33 28.71 -10.44
N HIS A 218 15.48 29.31 -9.60
CA HIS A 218 15.07 28.72 -8.31
C HIS A 218 14.20 27.47 -8.50
N LEU A 219 13.28 27.47 -9.48
CA LEU A 219 12.45 26.31 -9.81
C LEU A 219 13.31 25.20 -10.42
N LEU A 220 14.27 25.55 -11.28
CA LEU A 220 15.22 24.58 -11.81
C LEU A 220 15.98 23.85 -10.70
N SER A 221 16.48 24.56 -9.69
CA SER A 221 17.17 23.93 -8.56
C SER A 221 16.27 22.98 -7.77
N HIS A 222 15.00 23.34 -7.58
CA HIS A 222 14.01 22.49 -6.91
C HIS A 222 13.74 21.22 -7.71
N TYR A 223 13.50 21.35 -9.02
CA TYR A 223 13.23 20.21 -9.88
C TYR A 223 14.44 19.30 -10.06
N MET A 224 15.65 19.85 -10.09
CA MET A 224 16.88 19.06 -10.09
C MET A 224 16.97 18.19 -8.83
N ILE A 225 16.67 18.74 -7.65
CA ILE A 225 16.65 17.98 -6.39
C ILE A 225 15.56 16.91 -6.41
N GLU A 226 14.36 17.22 -6.89
CA GLU A 226 13.28 16.24 -7.04
C GLU A 226 13.66 15.11 -8.00
N LEU A 227 14.26 15.43 -9.14
CA LEU A 227 14.73 14.46 -10.12
C LEU A 227 15.88 13.60 -9.60
N GLU A 228 16.83 14.18 -8.88
CA GLU A 228 17.90 13.44 -8.22
C GLU A 228 17.32 12.46 -7.18
N ASN A 229 16.30 12.88 -6.44
CA ASN A 229 15.59 12.02 -5.50
C ASN A 229 14.84 10.88 -6.21
N GLU A 230 14.09 11.16 -7.28
CA GLU A 230 13.39 10.14 -8.08
C GLU A 230 14.38 9.17 -8.74
N HIS A 231 15.47 9.69 -9.31
CA HIS A 231 16.54 8.88 -9.90
C HIS A 231 17.18 7.97 -8.85
N ARG A 232 17.43 8.49 -7.65
CA ARG A 232 17.96 7.71 -6.53
C ARG A 232 16.99 6.61 -6.09
N LYS A 233 15.69 6.90 -5.98
CA LYS A 233 14.65 5.89 -5.68
C LYS A 233 14.64 4.78 -6.74
N LEU A 234 14.60 5.15 -8.01
CA LEU A 234 14.60 4.19 -9.13
C LEU A 234 15.85 3.31 -9.15
N ASN A 235 17.04 3.90 -8.97
CA ASN A 235 18.29 3.13 -8.93
C ASN A 235 18.29 2.10 -7.79
N LEU A 236 17.76 2.46 -6.62
CA LEU A 236 17.67 1.55 -5.49
C LEU A 236 16.64 0.44 -5.74
N CYS A 237 15.48 0.75 -6.33
CA CYS A 237 14.51 -0.27 -6.72
C CYS A 237 15.09 -1.24 -7.77
N LEU A 238 15.85 -0.73 -8.74
CA LEU A 238 16.54 -1.56 -9.74
C LEU A 238 17.60 -2.45 -9.10
N PHE A 239 18.42 -1.90 -8.20
CA PHE A 239 19.41 -2.67 -7.46
C PHE A 239 18.75 -3.77 -6.61
N TRP A 240 17.64 -3.46 -5.95
CA TRP A 240 16.85 -4.46 -5.23
C TRP A 240 16.38 -5.57 -6.16
N ASN A 241 15.74 -5.23 -7.30
CA ASN A 241 15.24 -6.26 -8.23
C ASN A 241 16.35 -7.17 -8.76
N GLN A 242 17.56 -6.65 -8.96
CA GLN A 242 18.70 -7.46 -9.40
C GLN A 242 19.24 -8.40 -8.32
N HIS A 243 18.98 -8.11 -7.05
CA HIS A 243 19.52 -8.84 -5.91
C HIS A 243 18.43 -9.40 -4.97
N GLU A 244 17.19 -9.42 -5.43
CA GLU A 244 16.03 -9.91 -4.69
C GLU A 244 16.22 -11.37 -4.28
N ASP A 245 16.81 -12.18 -5.16
CA ASP A 245 17.14 -13.60 -4.92
C ASP A 245 18.02 -13.79 -3.68
N VAL A 246 18.94 -12.85 -3.43
CA VAL A 246 19.88 -12.91 -2.30
C VAL A 246 19.15 -12.63 -1.00
N PHE A 247 18.19 -11.70 -1.02
CA PHE A 247 17.32 -11.43 0.12
C PHE A 247 16.43 -12.63 0.46
N TRP A 248 15.78 -13.24 -0.54
CA TRP A 248 14.92 -14.40 -0.30
C TRP A 248 15.69 -15.62 0.19
N LYS A 249 16.88 -15.92 -0.37
CA LYS A 249 17.76 -16.97 0.16
C LYS A 249 18.19 -16.72 1.61
N TRP A 250 18.36 -15.46 1.99
CA TRP A 250 18.63 -15.12 3.38
C TRP A 250 17.42 -15.30 4.28
N MET A 251 16.22 -14.93 3.81
CA MET A 251 14.95 -15.16 4.52
C MET A 251 14.64 -16.65 4.67
N GLU A 252 14.91 -17.48 3.67
CA GLU A 252 14.86 -18.95 3.76
C GLU A 252 15.76 -19.46 4.89
N SER A 253 17.00 -18.95 4.99
CA SER A 253 17.87 -19.29 6.12
C SER A 253 17.32 -18.85 7.49
N VAL A 254 16.50 -17.80 7.56
CA VAL A 254 15.84 -17.38 8.81
C VAL A 254 14.67 -18.31 9.15
N LEU A 255 13.93 -18.76 8.12
CA LEU A 255 12.85 -19.74 8.23
C LEU A 255 13.36 -21.13 8.66
N ASP A 256 14.46 -21.60 8.06
CA ASP A 256 15.08 -22.88 8.43
C ASP A 256 15.51 -22.87 9.91
N GLN A 257 16.00 -21.71 10.39
CA GLN A 257 16.37 -21.53 11.79
C GLN A 257 15.16 -21.57 12.72
N THR A 258 14.02 -20.99 12.34
CA THR A 258 12.80 -21.09 13.15
C THR A 258 12.22 -22.50 13.16
N ILE A 259 12.22 -23.19 12.02
CA ILE A 259 11.70 -24.57 11.93
C ILE A 259 12.55 -25.52 12.78
N THR A 260 13.87 -25.31 12.81
CA THR A 260 14.77 -26.12 13.65
C THR A 260 14.51 -25.88 15.15
N ILE A 261 14.31 -24.62 15.56
CA ILE A 261 13.96 -24.27 16.95
C ILE A 261 12.59 -24.83 17.33
N GLU A 262 11.61 -24.78 16.41
CA GLU A 262 10.30 -25.39 16.60
C GLU A 262 10.39 -26.90 16.71
N GLN A 263 11.28 -27.59 16.00
CA GLN A 263 11.50 -29.03 16.16
C GLN A 263 12.10 -29.39 17.53
N ASP A 264 13.04 -28.59 18.04
CA ASP A 264 13.63 -28.78 19.36
C ASP A 264 12.63 -28.47 20.51
N GLU A 265 11.75 -27.47 20.34
CA GLU A 265 10.69 -27.17 21.33
C GLU A 265 9.49 -28.13 21.24
N ASN A 266 9.18 -28.66 20.05
CA ASN A 266 8.10 -29.61 19.83
C ASN A 266 8.43 -31.04 20.30
N GLU A 267 9.70 -31.44 20.43
CA GLU A 267 10.07 -32.71 21.08
C GLU A 267 9.78 -32.71 22.60
N GLU A 268 9.76 -31.54 23.26
CA GLU A 268 9.41 -31.43 24.69
C GLU A 268 7.94 -31.01 24.97
N GLN A 269 7.16 -30.57 23.97
CA GLN A 269 5.82 -30.00 24.19
C GLN A 269 4.62 -30.59 23.40
N TYR A 270 4.76 -31.72 22.71
CA TYR A 270 3.55 -32.44 22.26
C TYR A 270 2.94 -33.28 23.41
N GLU A 271 2.21 -32.63 24.34
CA GLU A 271 1.08 -33.31 24.99
C GLU A 271 0.04 -33.54 23.87
N PRO A 272 -0.28 -34.80 23.48
CA PRO A 272 -1.37 -35.03 22.54
C PRO A 272 -2.64 -34.41 23.14
N LEU A 273 -3.34 -33.58 22.35
CA LEU A 273 -4.63 -32.94 22.66
C LEU A 273 -5.36 -33.73 23.75
N ARG A 274 -5.51 -33.14 24.94
CA ARG A 274 -6.20 -33.80 26.05
C ARG A 274 -7.55 -34.26 25.53
N GLN A 275 -7.89 -35.52 25.76
CA GLN A 275 -9.10 -36.18 25.27
C GLN A 275 -10.40 -35.37 25.49
N ILE A 276 -10.39 -34.47 26.47
CA ILE A 276 -11.43 -33.50 26.83
C ILE A 276 -11.68 -32.46 25.74
N ASP A 277 -10.64 -31.98 25.05
CA ASP A 277 -10.75 -30.96 24.00
C ASP A 277 -11.29 -31.57 22.70
N CYS A 278 -10.89 -32.80 22.38
CA CYS A 278 -11.49 -33.58 21.30
C CYS A 278 -12.99 -33.83 21.54
N GLN A 279 -13.37 -34.19 22.78
CA GLN A 279 -14.78 -34.39 23.15
C GLN A 279 -15.59 -33.09 23.10
N ARG A 280 -15.00 -31.94 23.44
CA ARG A 280 -15.65 -30.63 23.32
C ARG A 280 -15.89 -30.24 21.86
N LEU A 281 -14.90 -30.45 21.00
CA LEU A 281 -15.03 -30.22 19.56
C LEU A 281 -16.08 -31.13 18.91
N GLU A 282 -16.15 -32.39 19.32
CA GLU A 282 -17.19 -33.31 18.87
C GLU A 282 -18.59 -32.88 19.34
N ALA A 283 -18.71 -32.39 20.58
CA ALA A 283 -19.97 -31.87 21.11
C ALA A 283 -20.44 -30.62 20.36
N GLU A 284 -19.54 -29.68 20.06
CA GLU A 284 -19.89 -28.49 19.26
C GLU A 284 -20.24 -28.87 17.82
N LYS A 285 -19.50 -29.79 17.19
CA LYS A 285 -19.83 -30.31 15.87
C LYS A 285 -21.23 -30.96 15.84
N GLN A 286 -21.60 -31.70 16.88
CA GLN A 286 -22.95 -32.28 16.99
C GLN A 286 -24.04 -31.21 17.12
N LYS A 287 -23.79 -30.12 17.86
CA LYS A 287 -24.73 -28.99 17.95
C LYS A 287 -24.92 -28.31 16.59
N PHE A 288 -23.85 -28.10 15.84
CA PHE A 288 -23.92 -27.53 14.49
C PHE A 288 -24.69 -28.44 13.54
N ASN A 289 -24.45 -29.75 13.56
CA ASN A 289 -25.20 -30.70 12.74
C ASN A 289 -26.69 -30.72 13.09
N ALA A 290 -27.04 -30.69 14.38
CA ALA A 290 -28.44 -30.60 14.80
C ALA A 290 -29.11 -29.30 14.31
N ALA A 291 -28.39 -28.17 14.33
CA ALA A 291 -28.90 -26.91 13.78
C ALA A 291 -29.13 -26.99 12.27
N ILE A 292 -28.24 -27.65 11.53
CA ILE A 292 -28.41 -27.89 10.08
C ILE A 292 -29.65 -28.74 9.83
N ASP A 293 -29.85 -29.83 10.57
CA ASP A 293 -31.03 -30.70 10.43
C ASP A 293 -32.35 -29.93 10.71
N THR A 294 -32.34 -29.00 11.68
CA THR A 294 -33.52 -28.16 11.93
C THR A 294 -33.82 -27.21 10.77
N LEU A 295 -32.79 -26.65 10.13
CA LEU A 295 -32.95 -25.77 8.97
C LEU A 295 -33.44 -26.55 7.75
N ASP A 296 -32.91 -27.75 7.52
CA ASP A 296 -33.36 -28.64 6.45
C ASP A 296 -34.83 -29.04 6.64
N SER A 297 -35.23 -29.35 7.88
CA SER A 297 -36.64 -29.64 8.18
C SER A 297 -37.56 -28.44 7.93
N ALA A 298 -37.09 -27.21 8.20
CA ALA A 298 -37.82 -25.99 7.93
C ALA A 298 -37.93 -25.71 6.42
N LEU A 299 -36.87 -25.98 5.65
CA LEU A 299 -36.88 -25.89 4.19
C LEU A 299 -37.88 -26.86 3.57
N VAL A 300 -37.89 -28.13 4.00
CA VAL A 300 -38.87 -29.12 3.52
C VAL A 300 -40.30 -28.68 3.84
N ARG A 301 -40.54 -28.10 5.01
CA ARG A 301 -41.86 -27.57 5.37
C ARG A 301 -42.27 -26.39 4.49
N LEU A 302 -41.33 -25.50 4.16
CA LEU A 302 -41.58 -24.38 3.25
C LEU A 302 -41.85 -24.87 1.83
N GLU A 303 -41.13 -25.88 1.34
CA GLU A 303 -41.41 -26.51 0.04
C GLU A 303 -42.80 -27.17 0.00
N GLN A 304 -43.21 -27.87 1.06
CA GLN A 304 -44.56 -28.46 1.14
C GLN A 304 -45.66 -27.38 1.15
N LEU A 305 -45.42 -26.27 1.86
CA LEU A 305 -46.33 -25.11 1.84
C LEU A 305 -46.36 -24.45 0.47
N TRP A 306 -45.23 -24.38 -0.22
CA TRP A 306 -45.17 -23.83 -1.58
C TRP A 306 -45.91 -24.72 -2.59
N ILE A 307 -45.68 -26.03 -2.57
CA ILE A 307 -46.36 -27.00 -3.45
C ILE A 307 -47.88 -27.01 -3.22
N SER A 308 -48.33 -26.92 -1.96
CA SER A 308 -49.76 -26.86 -1.64
C SER A 308 -50.42 -25.55 -2.07
N ASN A 309 -49.70 -24.43 -2.02
CA ASN A 309 -50.21 -23.14 -2.46
C ASN A 309 -50.27 -23.04 -4.00
N VAL A 310 -49.29 -23.62 -4.71
CA VAL A 310 -49.28 -23.71 -6.18
C VAL A 310 -50.36 -24.65 -6.73
N ARG A 311 -50.77 -25.68 -5.99
CA ARG A 311 -51.88 -26.57 -6.38
C ARG A 311 -53.28 -26.00 -6.17
N ASN A 312 -53.42 -24.97 -5.34
CA ASN A 312 -54.69 -24.30 -5.04
C ASN A 312 -54.90 -23.00 -5.85
N SER A 313 -54.00 -22.71 -6.79
CA SER A 313 -54.09 -21.60 -7.76
C SER A 313 -54.47 -22.15 -9.13
#